data_AF-A0A1Y1Y2T3-F1
#
_entry.id   AF-A0A1Y1Y2T3-F1
#
_cell.length_a   1.000
_cell.length_b   1.000
_cell.length_c   1.000
_cell.angle_alpha   90.00
_cell.angle_beta   90.00
_cell.angle_gamma   90.00
#
_symmetry.space_group_name_H-M   'P 1'
#
loop_
_entity.id
_entity.type
_entity.pdbx_description
1 polymer ?
#
loop_
_entity_poly.entity_id
_entity_poly.type
_entity_poly.pdbx_seq_one_letter_code
_entity_poly.pdbx_strand_id
1 'polypeptide(L)'
;MKSFFTCILVALAAQISAAPIGASDKCRGFRVAPLRHTEGNSTDFAANDEVSVKWTVRHSKVQYIREIGLFSAKTDEFLHTQFRSYPGVDASIGHYAFNLSVPLCLQREGEYYVRVYSSTPGNDGDCSAQTPPFELTPDPNGNYTIC
;
A
#
# COMPACT_ATOMS: atom_id res chain seq x y z
N MET A 1 32.39 18.88 64.04
CA MET A 1 33.06 19.11 62.74
C MET A 1 32.14 18.60 61.65
N LYS A 2 31.83 19.46 60.67
CA LYS A 2 30.96 19.19 59.52
C LYS A 2 31.75 18.47 58.44
N SER A 3 31.21 17.41 57.85
CA SER A 3 31.50 17.02 56.46
C SER A 3 30.42 16.05 55.99
N PHE A 4 29.49 16.58 55.20
CA PHE A 4 28.60 15.79 54.37
C PHE A 4 29.31 15.59 53.03
N PHE A 5 29.74 14.36 52.74
CA PHE A 5 30.21 13.99 51.41
C PHE A 5 29.01 13.51 50.59
N THR A 6 28.46 14.41 49.79
CA THR A 6 27.41 14.11 48.82
C THR A 6 28.06 13.51 47.57
N CYS A 7 27.99 12.18 47.40
CA CYS A 7 28.34 11.54 46.14
C CYS A 7 27.18 11.71 45.15
N ILE A 8 27.34 12.60 44.18
CA ILE A 8 26.43 12.73 43.04
C ILE A 8 26.73 11.56 42.09
N LEU A 9 25.92 10.51 42.16
CA LEU A 9 25.89 9.45 41.16
C LEU A 9 25.15 9.97 39.93
N VAL A 10 25.91 10.47 38.95
CA VAL A 10 25.43 10.63 37.58
C VAL A 10 25.42 9.24 36.94
N ALA A 11 24.35 8.49 37.15
CA ALA A 11 24.09 7.30 36.35
C ALA A 11 23.50 7.77 35.01
N LEU A 12 24.37 7.88 34.00
CA LEU A 12 23.97 7.98 32.60
C LEU A 12 22.94 6.86 32.32
N ALA A 13 21.69 7.25 32.12
CA ALA A 13 20.72 6.37 31.50
C ALA A 13 21.19 6.14 30.05
N ALA A 14 21.99 5.10 29.85
CA ALA A 14 22.16 4.53 28.53
C ALA A 14 20.77 4.05 28.12
N GLN A 15 20.08 4.86 27.32
CA GLN A 15 18.95 4.39 26.54
C GLN A 15 19.52 3.37 25.56
N ILE A 16 19.62 2.12 26.01
CA ILE A 16 19.71 0.97 25.13
C ILE A 16 18.39 0.97 24.39
N SER A 17 18.34 1.74 23.31
CA SER A 17 17.35 1.57 22.27
C SER A 17 17.65 0.19 21.70
N ALA A 18 17.04 -0.82 22.31
CA ALA A 18 16.88 -2.12 21.71
C ALA A 18 16.02 -1.88 20.45
N ALA A 19 16.67 -1.50 19.36
CA ALA A 19 16.13 -1.76 18.05
C ALA A 19 15.80 -3.26 18.04
N PRO A 20 14.55 -3.65 17.73
CA PRO A 20 14.14 -5.03 17.86
C PRO A 20 15.06 -5.89 17.00
N ILE A 21 15.90 -6.69 17.66
CA ILE A 21 16.77 -7.67 17.03
C ILE A 21 15.82 -8.72 16.45
N GLY A 22 15.53 -8.61 15.16
CA GLY A 22 14.56 -9.46 14.47
C GLY A 22 13.22 -8.80 14.17
N ALA A 23 13.19 -7.55 13.68
CA ALA A 23 12.12 -7.15 12.76
C ALA A 23 12.13 -8.15 11.61
N SER A 24 11.29 -9.17 11.71
CA SER A 24 11.26 -10.27 10.76
C SER A 24 10.98 -9.67 9.40
N ASP A 25 11.93 -9.83 8.50
CA ASP A 25 12.01 -9.30 7.14
C ASP A 25 10.94 -9.90 6.19
N LYS A 26 9.78 -10.28 6.74
CA LYS A 26 8.74 -11.09 6.11
C LYS A 26 8.14 -10.39 4.88
N CYS A 27 8.16 -9.07 4.85
CA CYS A 27 7.68 -8.28 3.72
C CYS A 27 8.78 -7.89 2.73
N ARG A 28 10.07 -8.09 3.04
CA ARG A 28 11.13 -7.60 2.15
C ARG A 28 11.11 -8.29 0.82
N GLY A 29 11.28 -7.48 -0.22
CA GLY A 29 11.20 -7.94 -1.59
C GLY A 29 9.77 -8.04 -2.12
N PHE A 30 8.75 -7.81 -1.28
CA PHE A 30 7.41 -7.52 -1.79
C PHE A 30 7.42 -6.16 -2.48
N ARG A 31 7.08 -6.15 -3.76
CA ARG A 31 7.04 -4.95 -4.61
C ARG A 31 5.87 -5.03 -5.56
N VAL A 32 5.33 -3.87 -5.91
CA VAL A 32 4.24 -3.71 -6.87
C VAL A 32 4.76 -2.90 -8.06
N ALA A 33 4.46 -3.35 -9.27
CA ALA A 33 4.83 -2.69 -10.51
C ALA A 33 3.81 -1.60 -10.88
N PRO A 34 4.11 -0.69 -11.82
CA PRO A 34 3.13 0.28 -12.31
C PRO A 34 1.83 -0.39 -12.79
N LEU A 35 0.71 0.29 -12.54
CA LEU A 35 -0.60 -0.11 -13.08
C LEU A 35 -0.51 -0.11 -14.61
N ARG A 36 -1.17 -1.08 -15.25
CA ARG A 36 -1.25 -1.18 -16.70
C ARG A 36 -2.63 -1.60 -17.13
N HIS A 37 -3.03 -1.21 -18.34
CA HIS A 37 -4.16 -1.86 -19.01
C HIS A 37 -3.86 -3.34 -19.24
N THR A 38 -4.90 -4.16 -19.18
CA THR A 38 -4.83 -5.57 -19.58
C THR A 38 -4.59 -5.70 -21.08
N GLU A 39 -5.20 -4.80 -21.87
CA GLU A 39 -5.05 -4.71 -23.31
C GLU A 39 -4.45 -3.35 -23.73
N GLY A 40 -3.51 -3.36 -24.66
CA GLY A 40 -2.89 -2.14 -25.18
C GLY A 40 -1.76 -1.56 -24.32
N ASN A 41 -1.25 -0.41 -24.75
CA ASN A 41 -0.10 0.29 -24.14
C ASN A 41 -0.44 1.73 -23.74
N SER A 42 -1.73 2.05 -23.56
CA SER A 42 -2.13 3.38 -23.10
C SER A 42 -1.53 3.65 -21.71
N THR A 43 -1.20 4.91 -21.45
CA THR A 43 -0.85 5.40 -20.10
C THR A 43 -1.99 6.18 -19.47
N ASP A 44 -3.02 6.48 -20.25
CA ASP A 44 -4.20 7.21 -19.80
C ASP A 44 -5.17 6.19 -19.23
N PHE A 45 -5.65 6.43 -18.01
CA PHE A 45 -6.63 5.58 -17.33
C PHE A 45 -7.96 6.31 -17.24
N ALA A 46 -9.06 5.58 -17.36
CA ALA A 46 -10.41 6.04 -17.10
C ALA A 46 -11.09 5.09 -16.11
N ALA A 47 -12.20 5.56 -15.52
CA ALA A 47 -13.01 4.72 -14.67
C ALA A 47 -13.61 3.55 -15.48
N ASN A 48 -13.60 2.36 -14.88
CA ASN A 48 -14.02 1.08 -15.45
C ASN A 48 -13.09 0.47 -16.50
N ASP A 49 -11.92 1.06 -16.77
CA ASP A 49 -10.91 0.40 -17.60
C ASP A 49 -10.47 -0.92 -16.97
N GLU A 50 -10.29 -1.95 -17.80
CA GLU A 50 -9.78 -3.24 -17.35
C GLU A 50 -8.25 -3.15 -17.18
N VAL A 51 -7.81 -3.08 -15.94
CA VAL A 51 -6.41 -2.89 -15.56
C VAL A 51 -5.85 -4.12 -14.86
N SER A 52 -4.53 -4.24 -14.85
CA SER A 52 -3.80 -5.24 -14.09
C SER A 52 -2.74 -4.60 -13.20
N VAL A 53 -2.72 -5.04 -11.95
CA VAL A 53 -1.61 -4.79 -11.03
C VAL A 53 -0.72 -6.03 -10.99
N LYS A 54 0.60 -5.83 -11.12
CA LYS A 54 1.60 -6.90 -11.01
C LYS A 54 2.42 -6.71 -9.75
N TRP A 55 2.85 -7.81 -9.14
CA TRP A 55 3.69 -7.79 -7.96
C TRP A 55 4.77 -8.86 -8.02
N THR A 56 5.76 -8.71 -7.14
CA THR A 56 6.84 -9.68 -6.94
C THR A 56 6.97 -9.92 -5.45
N VAL A 57 7.06 -11.19 -5.06
CA VAL A 57 7.24 -11.64 -3.67
C VAL A 57 8.63 -12.23 -3.43
N ARG A 58 9.58 -11.95 -4.32
CA ARG A 58 10.91 -12.55 -4.28
C ARG A 58 11.61 -12.15 -2.97
N HIS A 59 11.96 -13.15 -2.16
CA HIS A 59 12.54 -13.03 -0.82
C HIS A 59 11.59 -12.55 0.29
N SER A 60 10.29 -12.43 0.03
CA SER A 60 9.29 -12.19 1.06
C SER A 60 8.65 -13.51 1.51
N LYS A 61 7.90 -13.47 2.61
CA LYS A 61 7.04 -14.56 3.10
C LYS A 61 5.57 -14.30 2.78
N VAL A 62 5.27 -13.42 1.82
CA VAL A 62 3.89 -13.11 1.43
C VAL A 62 3.27 -14.34 0.75
N GLN A 63 2.09 -14.75 1.21
CA GLN A 63 1.34 -15.89 0.68
C GLN A 63 0.10 -15.47 -0.09
N TYR A 64 -0.61 -14.46 0.40
CA TYR A 64 -1.88 -14.03 -0.19
C TYR A 64 -1.91 -12.53 -0.42
N ILE A 65 -2.47 -12.12 -1.55
CA ILE A 65 -2.93 -10.75 -1.77
C ILE A 65 -4.39 -10.67 -1.38
N ARG A 66 -4.70 -9.84 -0.39
CA ARG A 66 -6.03 -9.77 0.22
C ARG A 66 -6.87 -8.65 -0.32
N GLU A 67 -6.23 -7.52 -0.57
CA GLU A 67 -6.93 -6.30 -0.92
C GLU A 67 -6.07 -5.41 -1.81
N ILE A 68 -6.75 -4.73 -2.74
CA ILE A 68 -6.19 -3.65 -3.54
C ILE A 68 -7.07 -2.44 -3.26
N GLY A 69 -6.47 -1.39 -2.67
CA GLY A 69 -7.14 -0.13 -2.39
C GLY A 69 -6.65 0.97 -3.33
N LEU A 70 -7.56 1.87 -3.71
CA LEU A 70 -7.28 3.11 -4.43
C LEU A 70 -7.09 4.24 -3.42
N PHE A 71 -6.06 5.04 -3.64
CA PHE A 71 -5.68 6.14 -2.75
C PHE A 71 -5.45 7.41 -3.54
N SER A 72 -5.68 8.55 -2.89
CA SER A 72 -5.27 9.85 -3.41
C SER A 72 -3.75 9.99 -3.30
N ALA A 73 -3.06 10.27 -4.39
CA ALA A 73 -1.62 10.49 -4.35
C ALA A 73 -1.25 11.80 -3.64
N LYS A 74 -2.20 12.75 -3.56
CA LYS A 74 -2.01 14.05 -2.92
C LYS A 74 -2.13 14.00 -1.40
N THR A 75 -3.13 13.29 -0.88
CA THR A 75 -3.45 13.28 0.57
C THR A 75 -3.09 11.97 1.26
N ASP A 76 -2.70 10.94 0.52
CA ASP A 76 -2.53 9.55 1.02
C ASP A 76 -3.81 8.95 1.61
N GLU A 77 -4.98 9.53 1.32
CA GLU A 77 -6.26 9.06 1.83
C GLU A 77 -6.78 7.88 1.02
N PHE A 78 -7.36 6.91 1.73
CA PHE A 78 -8.07 5.80 1.12
C PHE A 78 -9.37 6.29 0.48
N LEU A 79 -9.57 5.93 -0.79
CA LEU A 79 -10.71 6.37 -1.59
C LEU A 79 -11.70 5.24 -1.84
N HIS A 80 -11.20 4.08 -2.30
CA HIS A 80 -12.07 3.00 -2.72
C HIS A 80 -11.39 1.63 -2.71
N THR A 81 -12.14 0.57 -2.41
CA THR A 81 -11.65 -0.81 -2.55
C THR A 81 -11.80 -1.27 -4.00
N GLN A 82 -10.71 -1.67 -4.65
CA GLN A 82 -10.72 -2.25 -6.00
C GLN A 82 -10.97 -3.76 -5.97
N PHE A 83 -10.41 -4.41 -4.95
CA PHE A 83 -10.53 -5.85 -4.75
C PHE A 83 -10.40 -6.16 -3.27
N ARG A 84 -11.18 -7.11 -2.77
CA ARG A 84 -11.02 -7.70 -1.44
C ARG A 84 -11.46 -9.16 -1.46
N SER A 85 -10.65 -10.04 -0.90
CA SER A 85 -10.97 -11.46 -0.75
C SER A 85 -10.32 -12.05 0.51
N TYR A 86 -10.90 -13.14 1.03
CA TYR A 86 -10.38 -13.89 2.17
C TYR A 86 -10.32 -15.39 1.82
N PRO A 87 -9.15 -16.07 1.97
CA PRO A 87 -7.87 -15.56 2.49
C PRO A 87 -7.11 -14.63 1.52
N GLY A 88 -7.61 -14.45 0.28
CA GLY A 88 -6.97 -13.67 -0.77
C GLY A 88 -6.65 -14.51 -2.00
N VAL A 89 -6.03 -13.90 -3.01
CA VAL A 89 -5.43 -14.63 -4.15
C VAL A 89 -4.00 -15.04 -3.83
N ASP A 90 -3.57 -16.20 -4.31
CA ASP A 90 -2.21 -16.70 -4.11
C ASP A 90 -1.19 -15.72 -4.70
N ALA A 91 -0.25 -15.26 -3.87
CA ALA A 91 0.72 -14.25 -4.27
C ALA A 91 1.72 -14.77 -5.32
N SER A 92 1.84 -16.09 -5.52
CA SER A 92 2.64 -16.68 -6.60
C SER A 92 2.08 -16.42 -8.01
N ILE A 93 0.79 -16.05 -8.14
CA ILE A 93 0.17 -15.64 -9.42
C ILE A 93 0.87 -14.39 -9.99
N GLY A 94 1.39 -13.53 -9.11
CA GLY A 94 2.19 -12.36 -9.50
C GLY A 94 1.41 -11.20 -10.13
N HIS A 95 0.10 -11.34 -10.30
CA HIS A 95 -0.76 -10.29 -10.84
C HIS A 95 -2.24 -10.52 -10.55
N TYR A 96 -3.04 -9.46 -10.69
CA TYR A 96 -4.51 -9.52 -10.67
C TYR A 96 -5.06 -8.54 -11.69
N ALA A 97 -6.12 -8.92 -12.40
CA ALA A 97 -6.85 -8.07 -13.33
C ALA A 97 -8.21 -7.68 -12.72
N PHE A 98 -8.62 -6.43 -12.90
CA PHE A 98 -9.87 -5.88 -12.38
C PHE A 98 -10.29 -4.62 -13.14
N ASN A 99 -11.56 -4.26 -13.07
CA ASN A 99 -12.05 -2.99 -13.58
C ASN A 99 -11.74 -1.88 -12.57
N LEU A 100 -11.10 -0.80 -13.02
CA LEU A 100 -10.71 0.33 -12.17
C LEU A 100 -11.95 1.11 -11.70
N SER A 101 -12.48 0.75 -10.54
CA SER A 101 -13.68 1.36 -9.96
C SER A 101 -13.33 2.66 -9.25
N VAL A 102 -13.71 3.80 -9.83
CA VAL A 102 -13.52 5.12 -9.22
C VAL A 102 -14.86 5.85 -9.14
N PRO A 103 -15.40 6.07 -7.92
CA PRO A 103 -16.63 6.81 -7.73
C PRO A 103 -16.55 8.18 -8.41
N LEU A 104 -17.64 8.62 -9.04
CA LEU A 104 -17.68 9.83 -9.88
C LEU A 104 -17.04 11.04 -9.18
N CYS A 105 -17.42 11.30 -7.93
CA CYS A 105 -16.93 12.45 -7.16
C CYS A 105 -15.43 12.41 -6.87
N LEU A 106 -14.82 11.24 -6.95
CA LEU A 106 -13.40 11.04 -6.68
C LEU A 106 -12.57 11.08 -7.96
N GLN A 107 -13.16 11.15 -9.17
CA GLN A 107 -12.41 11.13 -10.44
C GLN A 107 -11.69 12.46 -10.77
N ARG A 108 -11.91 13.52 -9.99
CA ARG A 108 -11.32 14.86 -10.21
C ARG A 108 -10.24 15.23 -9.20
N GLU A 109 -9.78 14.28 -8.39
CA GLU A 109 -8.71 14.51 -7.40
C GLU A 109 -7.32 14.65 -8.04
N GLY A 110 -7.15 14.18 -9.28
CA GLY A 110 -5.94 14.35 -10.08
C GLY A 110 -5.13 13.06 -10.19
N GLU A 111 -4.24 12.84 -9.24
CA GLU A 111 -3.34 11.69 -9.22
C GLU A 111 -3.74 10.66 -8.16
N TYR A 112 -3.64 9.38 -8.54
CA TYR A 112 -4.00 8.24 -7.72
C TYR A 112 -2.88 7.21 -7.70
N TYR A 113 -2.90 6.33 -6.71
CA TYR A 113 -2.12 5.10 -6.77
C TYR A 113 -2.95 3.95 -6.19
N VAL A 114 -2.57 2.71 -6.50
CA VAL A 114 -3.15 1.54 -5.82
C VAL A 114 -2.16 0.94 -4.83
N ARG A 115 -2.66 0.64 -3.63
CA ARG A 115 -1.92 -0.09 -2.58
C ARG A 115 -2.42 -1.52 -2.53
N VAL A 116 -1.49 -2.46 -2.57
CA VAL A 116 -1.75 -3.89 -2.48
C VAL A 116 -1.42 -4.35 -1.06
N TYR A 117 -2.42 -4.87 -0.37
CA TYR A 117 -2.33 -5.44 0.96
C TYR A 117 -2.24 -6.96 0.89
N SER A 118 -1.37 -7.53 1.72
CA SER A 118 -1.00 -8.93 1.64
C SER A 118 -0.72 -9.52 3.01
N SER A 119 -0.83 -10.84 3.10
CA SER A 119 -0.65 -11.60 4.34
C SER A 119 0.56 -12.52 4.26
N THR A 120 1.27 -12.64 5.37
CA THR A 120 2.28 -13.68 5.63
C THR A 120 1.69 -14.80 6.51
N PRO A 121 2.37 -15.94 6.69
CA PRO A 121 1.83 -17.03 7.51
C PRO A 121 1.41 -16.56 8.91
N GLY A 122 0.14 -16.79 9.24
CA GLY A 122 -0.44 -16.48 10.55
C GLY A 122 -0.58 -14.98 10.85
N ASN A 123 -0.36 -14.09 9.88
CA ASN A 123 -0.49 -12.65 10.04
C ASN A 123 -1.33 -12.07 8.91
N ASP A 124 -2.32 -11.28 9.29
CA ASP A 124 -3.35 -10.80 8.38
C ASP A 124 -3.08 -9.35 7.95
N GLY A 125 -2.79 -9.13 6.66
CA GLY A 125 -2.59 -7.78 6.11
C GLY A 125 -1.31 -7.08 6.61
N ASP A 126 -0.31 -7.84 7.03
CA ASP A 126 0.93 -7.34 7.64
C ASP A 126 1.96 -6.79 6.65
N CYS A 127 1.74 -6.98 5.34
CA CYS A 127 2.59 -6.44 4.29
C CYS A 127 1.78 -5.61 3.28
N SER A 128 2.31 -4.45 2.89
CA SER A 128 1.75 -3.65 1.80
C SER A 128 2.83 -3.07 0.89
N ALA A 129 2.47 -2.83 -0.37
CA ALA A 129 3.27 -2.14 -1.36
C ALA A 129 2.36 -1.39 -2.34
N GLN A 130 2.85 -0.36 -3.00
CA GLN A 130 2.03 0.49 -3.87
C GLN A 130 2.62 0.67 -5.26
N THR A 131 1.77 0.99 -6.23
CA THR A 131 2.20 1.46 -7.55
C THR A 131 2.79 2.87 -7.44
N PRO A 132 3.57 3.32 -8.44
CA PRO A 132 3.72 4.74 -8.72
C PRO A 132 2.35 5.39 -8.97
N PRO A 133 2.25 6.73 -8.80
CA PRO A 133 1.04 7.47 -9.14
C PRO A 133 0.68 7.37 -10.63
N PHE A 134 -0.59 7.52 -10.93
CA PHE A 134 -1.17 7.63 -12.28
C PHE A 134 -2.32 8.64 -12.28
N GLU A 135 -2.58 9.24 -13.44
CA GLU A 135 -3.71 10.16 -13.63
C GLU A 135 -4.93 9.43 -14.17
N LEU A 136 -6.11 9.96 -13.86
CA LEU A 136 -7.38 9.45 -14.34
C LEU A 136 -8.08 10.51 -15.18
N THR A 137 -8.54 10.12 -16.36
CA THR A 137 -9.37 10.93 -17.24
C THR A 137 -10.79 10.94 -16.69
N PRO A 138 -11.31 12.10 -16.23
CA PRO A 138 -12.68 12.17 -15.71
C PRO A 138 -13.69 11.79 -16.80
N ASP A 139 -14.78 11.14 -16.42
CA ASP A 139 -15.92 10.87 -17.30
C ASP A 139 -16.45 12.19 -17.91
N PRO A 140 -16.35 12.38 -19.25
CA PRO A 140 -16.81 13.61 -19.90
C PRO A 140 -18.33 13.81 -19.82
N ASN A 141 -19.09 12.76 -19.55
CA ASN A 141 -20.55 12.80 -19.37
C ASN A 141 -20.97 12.75 -17.90
N GLY A 142 -20.00 12.73 -16.97
CA GLY A 142 -20.24 12.69 -15.55
C GLY A 142 -20.91 13.96 -15.02
N ASN A 143 -22.01 13.81 -14.28
CA ASN A 143 -22.62 14.95 -13.58
C ASN A 143 -21.94 15.15 -12.21
N TYR A 144 -20.88 15.95 -12.18
CA TYR A 144 -20.10 16.22 -10.96
C TYR A 144 -20.75 17.19 -9.97
N THR A 145 -21.91 17.80 -10.27
CA THR A 145 -22.55 18.74 -9.34
C THR A 145 -23.22 18.06 -8.14
N ILE A 146 -23.29 16.72 -8.16
CA ILE A 146 -23.82 15.90 -7.06
C ILE A 146 -22.77 15.57 -6.00
N CYS A 147 -21.55 16.03 -6.27
CA CYS A 147 -20.38 16.04 -5.41
C CYS A 147 -20.27 17.43 -4.79
#